data_AF-A0A1S4DG78-F1
#
_entry.id   AF-A0A1S4DG78-F1
#
_cell.length_a   1.000
_cell.length_b   1.000
_cell.length_c   1.000
_cell.angle_alpha   90.00
_cell.angle_beta   90.00
_cell.angle_gamma   90.00
#
_symmetry.space_group_name_H-M   'P 1'
#
loop_
_entity.id
_entity.type
_entity.pdbx_description
1 polymer ?
#
loop_
_entity_poly.entity_id
_entity_poly.type
_entity_poly.pdbx_seq_one_letter_code
_entity_poly.pdbx_strand_id
1 'polypeptide(L)'
;MTNTSVSIFEGKSIVFNRKKEFILGLWEDICNRISKTHAELLSSYREQVTEIFEDTKKANIIDLSPLECLLDSLFKLAALYDQERSNLADKTSQGEKLELISKAKERLESFKLEASEKVKKVSSSEKKLKRVVKKLQTLQQERENLQGVIEVTQKEVEEIQTKVSAVETEVSSYDNINLLTDEDSANLEEKKKNLETSCQELINYKFCLD
;
A
#
# COMPACT_ATOMS: atom_id res chain seq x y z
N MET A 1 86.58 28.47 -82.53
CA MET A 1 85.51 29.39 -82.11
C MET A 1 84.68 28.68 -81.05
N THR A 2 84.88 29.03 -79.78
CA THR A 2 84.14 28.44 -78.65
C THR A 2 82.99 29.37 -78.29
N ASN A 3 81.75 28.91 -78.48
CA ASN A 3 80.55 29.61 -78.06
C ASN A 3 80.47 29.64 -76.54
N THR A 4 80.64 30.82 -75.95
CA THR A 4 80.39 31.06 -74.53
C THR A 4 78.88 31.24 -74.34
N SER A 5 78.24 30.20 -73.80
CA SER A 5 76.87 30.25 -73.29
C SER A 5 76.82 31.21 -72.09
N VAL A 6 76.28 32.42 -72.29
CA VAL A 6 75.98 33.35 -71.21
C VAL A 6 74.74 32.85 -70.46
N SER A 7 74.92 32.52 -69.17
CA SER A 7 73.81 32.15 -68.28
C SER A 7 73.00 33.40 -67.92
N ILE A 8 71.70 33.38 -68.22
CA ILE A 8 70.78 34.49 -67.94
C ILE A 8 70.36 34.40 -66.46
N PHE A 9 70.68 35.41 -65.67
CA PHE A 9 70.23 35.52 -64.28
C PHE A 9 68.73 35.86 -64.22
N GLU A 10 67.90 34.91 -63.82
CA GLU A 10 66.44 35.06 -63.81
C GLU A 10 65.93 35.48 -62.42
N GLY A 11 66.10 36.76 -62.06
CA GLY A 11 65.72 37.30 -60.74
C GLY A 11 64.24 37.10 -60.35
N LYS A 12 63.33 36.94 -61.32
CA LYS A 12 61.90 36.63 -61.07
C LYS A 12 61.71 35.29 -60.35
N SER A 13 62.52 34.28 -60.69
CA SER A 13 62.45 32.94 -60.09
C SER A 13 62.83 32.97 -58.60
N ILE A 14 63.83 33.78 -58.24
CA ILE A 14 64.31 33.92 -56.86
C ILE A 14 63.24 34.56 -55.97
N VAL A 15 62.61 35.64 -56.44
CA VAL A 15 61.51 36.32 -55.70
C VAL A 15 60.30 35.40 -55.55
N PHE A 16 59.95 34.65 -56.60
CA PHE A 16 58.87 33.66 -56.56
C PHE A 16 59.15 32.57 -55.52
N ASN A 17 60.35 32.00 -55.53
CA ASN A 17 60.74 30.94 -54.58
C ASN A 17 60.72 31.42 -53.13
N ARG A 18 61.21 32.64 -52.84
CA ARG A 18 61.19 33.20 -51.48
C ARG A 18 59.78 33.42 -50.94
N LYS A 19 58.88 33.93 -51.77
CA LYS A 19 57.49 34.14 -51.35
C LYS A 19 56.76 32.80 -51.20
N LYS A 20 57.07 31.80 -52.02
CA LYS A 20 56.56 30.43 -51.85
C LYS A 20 57.02 29.80 -50.53
N GLU A 21 58.30 29.90 -50.18
CA GLU A 21 58.82 29.42 -48.89
C GLU A 21 58.10 30.07 -47.70
N PHE A 22 57.86 31.38 -47.76
CA PHE A 22 57.13 32.11 -46.73
C PHE A 22 55.69 31.60 -46.54
N ILE A 23 54.95 31.41 -47.63
CA ILE A 23 53.57 30.90 -47.59
C ILE A 23 53.53 29.48 -47.00
N LEU A 24 54.48 28.62 -47.38
CA LEU A 24 54.56 27.26 -46.86
C LEU A 24 54.88 27.25 -45.35
N GLY A 25 55.78 28.11 -44.89
CA GLY A 25 56.10 28.25 -43.47
C GLY A 25 54.89 28.73 -42.65
N LEU A 26 54.18 29.75 -43.14
CA LEU A 26 52.93 30.21 -42.50
C LEU A 26 51.89 29.09 -42.41
N TRP A 27 51.76 28.28 -43.46
CA TRP A 27 50.82 27.17 -43.45
C TRP A 27 51.20 26.09 -42.42
N GLU A 28 52.47 25.73 -42.35
CA GLU A 28 52.99 24.78 -41.36
C GLU A 28 52.71 25.26 -39.93
N ASP A 29 52.90 26.55 -39.65
CA ASP A 29 52.62 27.16 -38.36
C ASP A 29 51.12 27.10 -38.01
N ILE A 30 50.23 27.38 -38.97
CA ILE A 30 48.78 27.27 -38.78
C ILE A 30 48.39 25.81 -38.50
N CYS A 31 48.89 24.86 -39.28
CA CYS A 31 48.64 23.43 -39.04
C CYS A 31 49.13 22.97 -37.66
N ASN A 32 50.32 23.39 -37.26
CA ASN A 32 50.90 23.08 -35.95
C ASN A 32 50.07 23.67 -34.81
N ARG A 33 49.50 24.86 -34.99
CA ARG A 33 48.65 25.49 -33.98
C ARG A 33 47.28 24.83 -33.90
N ILE A 34 46.65 24.53 -35.03
CA ILE A 34 45.35 23.84 -35.10
C ILE A 34 45.46 22.43 -34.49
N SER A 35 46.49 21.66 -34.86
CA SER A 35 46.69 20.28 -34.36
C SER A 35 46.91 20.18 -32.85
N LYS A 36 47.47 21.23 -32.23
CA LYS A 36 47.67 21.32 -30.77
C LYS A 36 46.49 21.94 -30.02
N THR A 37 45.49 22.46 -30.74
CA THR A 37 44.34 23.11 -30.15
C THR A 37 43.25 22.09 -29.82
N HIS A 38 42.68 22.17 -28.63
CA HIS A 38 41.52 21.35 -28.26
C HIS A 38 40.30 21.70 -29.12
N ALA A 39 39.49 20.70 -29.48
CA ALA A 39 38.30 20.87 -30.33
C ALA A 39 37.38 22.00 -29.85
N GLU A 40 37.25 22.14 -28.53
CA GLU A 40 36.45 23.16 -27.84
C GLU A 40 36.88 24.61 -28.06
N LEU A 41 38.10 24.82 -28.55
CA LEU A 41 38.66 26.14 -28.79
C LEU A 41 38.88 26.40 -30.28
N LEU A 42 38.67 25.40 -31.15
CA LEU A 42 38.98 25.51 -32.58
C LEU A 42 38.17 26.62 -33.26
N SER A 43 36.90 26.80 -32.91
CA SER A 43 36.04 27.84 -33.48
C SER A 43 36.60 29.25 -33.27
N SER A 44 37.26 29.52 -32.14
CA SER A 44 37.83 30.82 -31.80
C SER A 44 39.00 31.25 -32.70
N TYR A 45 39.62 30.32 -33.42
CA TYR A 45 40.75 30.61 -34.32
C TYR A 45 40.30 31.02 -35.73
N ARG A 46 39.01 30.92 -36.06
CA ARG A 46 38.49 31.17 -37.41
C ARG A 46 38.89 32.55 -37.94
N GLU A 47 38.70 33.59 -37.13
CA GLU A 47 38.96 34.96 -37.51
C GLU A 47 40.47 35.20 -37.75
N GLN A 48 41.31 34.77 -36.81
CA GLN A 48 42.78 34.87 -36.90
C GLN A 48 43.34 34.14 -38.13
N VAL A 49 42.85 32.94 -38.42
CA VAL A 49 43.30 32.17 -39.59
C VAL A 49 42.81 32.82 -40.89
N THR A 50 41.59 33.35 -40.92
CA THR A 50 41.06 34.06 -42.09
C THR A 50 41.87 35.31 -42.40
N GLU A 51 42.26 36.08 -41.37
CA GLU A 51 43.09 37.29 -41.51
C GLU A 51 44.45 36.98 -42.15
N ILE A 52 45.14 35.93 -41.69
CA ILE A 52 46.42 35.50 -42.26
C ILE A 52 46.28 35.13 -43.74
N PHE A 53 45.17 34.51 -44.14
CA PHE A 53 44.90 34.14 -45.53
C PHE A 53 44.65 35.35 -46.42
N GLU A 54 43.88 36.33 -45.96
CA GLU A 54 43.63 37.58 -46.69
C GLU A 54 44.93 38.37 -46.92
N ASP A 55 45.83 38.41 -45.94
CA ASP A 55 47.14 39.02 -46.11
C ASP A 55 48.03 38.25 -47.08
N THR A 56 47.91 36.93 -47.11
CA THR A 56 48.67 36.07 -48.03
C THR A 56 48.18 36.20 -49.48
N LYS A 57 46.87 36.41 -49.70
CA LYS A 57 46.30 36.65 -51.04
C LYS A 57 46.85 37.90 -51.70
N LYS A 58 47.16 38.95 -50.94
CA LYS A 58 47.76 40.19 -51.46
C LYS A 58 49.10 39.94 -52.15
N ALA A 59 49.79 38.84 -51.85
CA ALA A 59 51.02 38.45 -52.53
C ALA A 59 50.78 37.92 -53.96
N ASN A 60 49.59 37.38 -54.26
CA ASN A 60 49.09 36.87 -55.56
C ASN A 60 50.02 35.91 -56.33
N ILE A 61 50.53 34.87 -55.66
CA ILE A 61 51.56 33.95 -56.21
C ILE A 61 51.10 32.52 -56.33
N ILE A 62 50.23 32.10 -55.41
CA ILE A 62 49.79 30.72 -55.26
C ILE A 62 48.27 30.76 -55.13
N ASP A 63 47.59 29.86 -55.82
CA ASP A 63 46.17 29.61 -55.61
C ASP A 63 45.98 28.93 -54.25
N LEU A 64 45.30 29.64 -53.34
CA LEU A 64 45.01 29.17 -51.99
C LEU A 64 43.58 28.63 -51.86
N SER A 65 42.74 28.70 -52.89
CA SER A 65 41.32 28.31 -52.81
C SER A 65 41.11 26.88 -52.28
N PRO A 66 41.90 25.85 -52.66
CA PRO A 66 41.75 24.51 -52.09
C PRO A 66 41.91 24.47 -50.56
N LEU A 67 42.79 25.33 -50.04
CA LEU A 67 43.13 25.39 -48.63
C LEU A 67 42.07 26.12 -47.81
N GLU A 68 41.48 27.16 -48.40
CA GLU A 68 40.35 27.88 -47.84
C GLU A 68 39.13 27.00 -47.70
N CYS A 69 38.84 26.16 -48.71
CA CYS A 69 37.74 25.20 -48.64
C CYS A 69 37.91 24.21 -47.46
N LEU A 70 39.14 23.76 -47.20
CA LEU A 70 39.43 22.87 -46.06
C LEU A 70 39.25 23.57 -44.72
N LEU A 71 39.74 24.80 -44.59
CA LEU A 71 39.59 25.59 -43.36
C LEU A 71 38.13 25.94 -43.09
N ASP A 72 37.38 26.37 -44.10
CA ASP A 72 35.96 26.67 -43.95
C ASP A 72 35.18 25.43 -43.52
N SER A 73 35.50 24.26 -44.07
CA SER A 73 34.93 22.98 -43.66
C SER A 73 35.27 22.63 -42.20
N LEU A 74 36.52 22.84 -41.78
CA LEU A 74 36.97 22.62 -40.40
C LEU A 74 36.23 23.53 -39.41
N PHE A 75 36.15 24.83 -39.69
CA PHE A 75 35.50 25.78 -38.79
C PHE A 75 33.98 25.61 -38.75
N LYS A 76 33.35 25.18 -39.85
CA LYS A 76 31.95 24.74 -39.85
C LYS A 76 31.74 23.57 -38.90
N LEU A 77 32.62 22.58 -38.94
CA LEU A 77 32.55 21.42 -38.04
C LEU A 77 32.76 21.82 -36.57
N ALA A 78 33.72 22.70 -36.29
CA ALA A 78 33.95 23.22 -34.94
C ALA A 78 32.72 23.97 -34.40
N ALA A 79 32.08 24.81 -35.22
CA ALA A 79 30.86 25.52 -34.83
C ALA A 79 29.68 24.57 -34.53
N LEU A 80 29.51 23.52 -35.34
CA LEU A 80 28.50 22.49 -35.09
C LEU A 80 28.77 21.74 -33.78
N TYR A 81 30.04 21.41 -33.50
CA TYR A 81 30.44 20.78 -32.24
C TYR A 81 30.12 21.66 -31.02
N ASP A 82 30.45 22.95 -31.08
CA ASP A 82 30.17 23.89 -29.99
C ASP A 82 28.66 24.05 -29.73
N GLN A 83 27.87 24.06 -30.80
CA GLN A 83 26.41 24.10 -30.72
C GLN A 83 25.84 22.85 -30.04
N GLU A 84 26.27 21.65 -30.44
CA GLU A 84 25.83 20.39 -29.82
C GLU A 84 26.27 20.29 -28.35
N ARG A 85 27.48 20.75 -28.04
CA ARG A 85 27.99 20.83 -26.67
C ARG A 85 27.12 21.74 -25.79
N SER A 86 26.73 22.91 -26.29
CA SER A 86 25.83 23.83 -25.58
C SER A 86 24.46 23.21 -25.35
N ASN A 87 23.89 22.57 -26.38
CA ASN A 87 22.60 21.88 -26.28
C ASN A 87 22.61 20.74 -25.26
N LEU A 88 23.73 20.03 -25.11
CA LEU A 88 23.89 18.96 -24.12
C LEU A 88 23.92 19.50 -22.69
N ALA A 89 24.57 20.65 -22.48
CA ALA A 89 24.58 21.34 -21.19
C ALA A 89 23.15 21.77 -20.78
N ASP A 90 22.36 22.26 -21.72
CA ASP A 90 20.97 22.70 -21.48
C ASP A 90 20.01 21.51 -21.23
N LYS A 91 20.20 20.38 -21.91
CA LYS A 91 19.38 19.16 -21.72
C LYS A 91 19.75 18.37 -20.45
N THR A 92 20.85 18.73 -19.79
CA THR A 92 21.30 18.12 -18.55
C THR A 92 21.05 19.06 -17.37
N SER A 93 19.78 19.42 -17.13
CA SER A 93 19.36 20.08 -15.88
C SER A 93 19.47 19.08 -14.72
N GLN A 94 20.71 18.72 -14.35
CA GLN A 94 21.03 17.81 -13.24
C GLN A 94 20.30 18.24 -11.95
N GLY A 95 20.05 19.54 -11.79
CA GLY A 95 19.22 20.11 -10.73
C GLY A 95 17.79 19.58 -10.69
N GLU A 96 17.06 19.60 -11.81
CA GLU A 96 15.66 19.14 -11.87
C GLU A 96 15.57 17.63 -11.58
N LYS A 97 16.51 16.86 -12.13
CA LYS A 97 16.60 15.41 -11.86
C LYS A 97 16.85 15.13 -10.38
N LEU A 98 17.77 15.88 -9.75
CA LEU A 98 18.07 15.73 -8.32
C LEU A 98 16.89 16.15 -7.44
N GLU A 99 16.17 17.21 -7.83
CA GLU A 99 14.98 17.67 -7.12
C GLU A 99 13.86 16.61 -7.17
N LEU A 100 13.60 16.03 -8.33
CA LEU A 100 12.63 14.94 -8.48
C LEU A 100 13.02 13.71 -7.64
N ILE A 101 14.30 13.34 -7.63
CA ILE A 101 14.81 12.26 -6.78
C ILE A 101 14.62 12.57 -5.30
N SER A 102 14.88 13.81 -4.87
CA SER A 102 14.67 14.23 -3.47
C SER A 102 13.20 14.11 -3.08
N LYS A 103 12.29 14.64 -3.90
CA LYS A 103 10.83 14.54 -3.68
C LYS A 103 10.36 13.09 -3.63
N ALA A 104 10.90 12.22 -4.47
CA ALA A 104 10.57 10.79 -4.45
C ALA A 104 11.06 10.10 -3.17
N LYS A 105 12.26 10.44 -2.68
CA LYS A 105 12.81 9.91 -1.42
C LYS A 105 11.98 10.34 -0.21
N GLU A 106 11.59 11.61 -0.14
CA GLU A 106 10.74 12.12 0.95
C GLU A 106 9.40 11.37 1.03
N ARG A 107 8.75 11.14 -0.12
CA ARG A 107 7.50 10.35 -0.20
C ARG A 107 7.71 8.91 0.26
N LEU A 108 8.82 8.29 -0.14
CA LEU A 108 9.14 6.93 0.28
C LEU A 108 9.28 6.80 1.80
N GLU A 109 9.98 7.74 2.46
CA GLU A 109 10.15 7.71 3.91
C GLU A 109 8.83 7.95 4.65
N SER A 110 7.97 8.85 4.13
CA SER A 110 6.61 9.04 4.66
C SER A 110 5.79 7.75 4.60
N PHE A 111 5.80 7.04 3.47
CA PHE A 111 5.07 5.77 3.33
C PHE A 111 5.63 4.66 4.24
N LYS A 112 6.95 4.60 4.45
CA LYS A 112 7.54 3.65 5.41
C LYS A 112 7.05 3.88 6.84
N LEU A 113 6.96 5.14 7.26
CA LEU A 113 6.45 5.49 8.58
C LEU A 113 4.98 5.08 8.73
N GLU A 114 4.14 5.44 7.77
CA GLU A 114 2.71 5.07 7.76
C GLU A 114 2.52 3.54 7.80
N ALA A 115 3.30 2.81 7.01
CA ALA A 115 3.26 1.34 7.01
C ALA A 115 3.61 0.76 8.39
N SER A 116 4.66 1.28 9.04
CA SER A 116 5.08 0.86 10.39
C SER A 116 3.98 1.08 11.44
N GLU A 117 3.30 2.24 11.40
CA GLU A 117 2.18 2.54 12.29
C GLU A 117 1.00 1.59 12.06
N LYS A 118 0.65 1.34 10.79
CA LYS A 118 -0.41 0.39 10.43
C LYS A 118 -0.10 -1.01 10.91
N VAL A 119 1.15 -1.49 10.78
CA VAL A 119 1.58 -2.80 11.29
C VAL A 119 1.41 -2.89 12.81
N LYS A 120 1.82 -1.85 13.56
CA LYS A 120 1.62 -1.81 15.03
C LYS A 120 0.14 -1.88 15.40
N LYS A 121 -0.72 -1.15 14.68
CA LYS A 121 -2.18 -1.17 14.88
C LYS A 121 -2.77 -2.54 14.62
N VAL A 122 -2.38 -3.20 13.51
CA VAL A 122 -2.80 -4.57 13.19
C VAL A 122 -2.41 -5.55 14.30
N SER A 123 -1.16 -5.51 14.77
CA SER A 123 -0.69 -6.38 15.86
C SER A 123 -1.49 -6.18 17.16
N SER A 124 -1.81 -4.92 17.51
CA SER A 124 -2.65 -4.61 18.66
C SER A 124 -4.07 -5.16 18.51
N SER A 125 -4.68 -4.99 17.33
CA SER A 125 -6.00 -5.53 17.03
C SER A 125 -6.03 -7.06 17.05
N GLU A 126 -5.01 -7.72 16.51
CA GLU A 126 -4.90 -9.19 16.53
C GLU A 126 -4.81 -9.73 17.97
N LYS A 127 -4.05 -9.06 18.85
CA LYS A 127 -4.01 -9.40 20.28
C LYS A 127 -5.37 -9.25 20.95
N LYS A 128 -6.11 -8.18 20.64
CA LYS A 128 -7.48 -7.99 21.15
C LYS A 128 -8.43 -9.07 20.63
N LEU A 129 -8.36 -9.39 19.35
CA LEU A 129 -9.16 -10.45 18.73
C LEU A 129 -8.91 -11.82 19.39
N LYS A 130 -7.64 -12.19 19.62
CA LYS A 130 -7.29 -13.43 20.33
C LYS A 130 -7.93 -13.52 21.72
N ARG A 131 -8.03 -12.41 22.46
CA ARG A 131 -8.73 -12.39 23.76
C ARG A 131 -10.23 -12.57 23.62
N VAL A 132 -10.85 -11.93 22.62
CA VAL A 132 -12.29 -12.07 22.36
C VAL A 132 -12.64 -13.51 21.97
N VAL A 133 -11.84 -14.13 21.09
CA VAL A 133 -12.01 -15.54 20.70
C VAL A 133 -11.94 -16.47 21.91
N LYS A 134 -10.96 -16.28 22.81
CA LYS A 134 -10.88 -17.08 24.05
C LYS A 134 -12.12 -16.92 24.93
N LYS A 135 -12.61 -15.68 25.12
CA LYS A 135 -13.84 -15.43 25.90
C LYS A 135 -15.06 -16.09 25.28
N LEU A 136 -15.19 -16.06 23.94
CA LEU A 136 -16.28 -16.72 23.24
C LEU A 136 -16.24 -18.24 23.43
N GLN A 137 -15.07 -18.87 23.39
CA GLN A 137 -14.93 -20.30 23.66
C GLN A 137 -15.37 -20.66 25.09
N THR A 138 -15.01 -19.86 26.09
CA THR A 138 -15.47 -20.06 27.47
C THR A 138 -16.99 -19.94 27.59
N LEU A 139 -17.58 -18.90 27.00
CA LEU A 139 -19.04 -18.71 27.02
C LEU A 139 -19.78 -19.83 26.29
N GLN A 140 -19.21 -20.35 25.20
CA GLN A 140 -19.80 -21.47 24.48
C GLN A 140 -19.81 -22.75 25.33
N GLN A 141 -18.73 -23.02 26.07
CA GLN A 141 -18.69 -24.15 27.00
C GLN A 141 -19.71 -23.99 28.14
N GLU A 142 -19.84 -22.78 28.69
CA GLU A 142 -20.82 -22.49 29.74
C GLU A 142 -22.26 -22.69 29.25
N ARG A 143 -22.56 -22.24 28.03
CA ARG A 143 -23.86 -22.48 27.37
C ARG A 143 -24.14 -23.96 27.24
N GLU A 144 -23.17 -24.76 26.78
CA GLU A 144 -23.34 -26.22 26.62
C GLU A 144 -23.57 -26.92 27.98
N ASN A 145 -22.87 -26.50 29.03
CA ASN A 145 -23.09 -27.02 30.37
C ASN A 145 -24.50 -26.70 30.89
N LEU A 146 -24.96 -25.44 30.73
CA LEU A 146 -26.30 -25.03 31.15
C LEU A 146 -27.40 -25.74 30.36
N GLN A 147 -27.20 -25.95 29.06
CA GLN A 147 -28.11 -26.73 28.23
C GLN A 147 -28.29 -28.16 28.78
N GLY A 148 -27.18 -28.81 29.16
CA GLY A 148 -27.24 -30.14 29.79
C GLY A 148 -27.98 -30.14 31.12
N VAL A 149 -27.80 -29.12 31.97
CA VAL A 149 -28.54 -28.97 33.23
C VAL A 149 -30.04 -28.81 32.96
N ILE A 150 -30.42 -27.96 32.00
CA ILE A 150 -31.83 -27.74 31.62
C ILE A 150 -32.47 -29.06 31.16
N GLU A 151 -31.78 -29.84 30.32
CA GLU A 151 -32.29 -31.13 29.84
C GLU A 151 -32.51 -32.15 30.97
N VAL A 152 -31.62 -32.19 31.97
CA VAL A 152 -31.78 -33.04 33.15
C VAL A 152 -32.96 -32.58 34.00
N THR A 153 -33.00 -31.30 34.36
CA THR A 153 -34.09 -30.74 35.18
C THR A 153 -35.44 -30.87 34.50
N GLN A 154 -35.51 -30.74 33.17
CA GLN A 154 -36.75 -30.91 32.43
C GLN A 154 -37.29 -32.35 32.53
N LYS A 155 -36.42 -33.36 32.47
CA LYS A 155 -36.82 -34.76 32.71
C LYS A 155 -37.30 -35.01 34.13
N GLU A 156 -36.63 -34.42 35.13
CA GLU A 156 -37.06 -34.51 36.54
C GLU A 156 -38.44 -33.87 36.75
N VAL A 157 -38.68 -32.72 36.11
CA VAL A 157 -39.99 -32.05 36.14
C VAL A 157 -41.07 -32.93 35.49
N GLU A 158 -40.80 -33.52 34.33
CA GLU A 158 -41.71 -34.46 33.67
C GLU A 158 -42.03 -35.66 34.59
N GLU A 159 -41.02 -36.24 35.25
CA GLU A 159 -41.21 -37.33 36.21
C GLU A 159 -42.09 -36.91 37.40
N ILE A 160 -41.82 -35.75 38.01
CA ILE A 160 -42.63 -35.23 39.12
C ILE A 160 -44.07 -34.96 38.67
N GLN A 161 -44.26 -34.37 37.47
CA GLN A 161 -45.58 -34.10 36.91
C GLN A 161 -46.40 -35.39 36.78
N THR A 162 -45.79 -36.49 36.30
CA THR A 162 -46.50 -37.78 36.21
C THR A 162 -46.91 -38.32 37.58
N LYS A 163 -46.04 -38.19 38.60
CA LYS A 163 -46.36 -38.59 39.98
C LYS A 163 -47.49 -37.74 40.57
N VAL A 164 -47.46 -36.42 40.35
CA VAL A 164 -48.52 -35.51 40.81
C VAL A 164 -49.86 -35.91 40.18
N SER A 165 -49.92 -36.11 38.87
CA SER A 165 -51.16 -36.53 38.21
C SER A 165 -51.68 -37.88 38.73
N ALA A 166 -50.79 -38.84 39.03
CA ALA A 166 -51.21 -40.11 39.64
C ALA A 166 -51.86 -39.89 41.02
N VAL A 167 -51.26 -39.07 41.88
CA VAL A 167 -51.82 -38.73 43.20
C VAL A 167 -53.12 -37.95 43.08
N GLU A 168 -53.23 -37.00 42.14
CA GLU A 168 -54.47 -36.25 41.89
C GLU A 168 -55.63 -37.18 41.47
N THR A 169 -55.34 -38.19 40.63
CA THR A 169 -56.34 -39.21 40.26
C THR A 169 -56.75 -40.08 41.45
N GLU A 170 -55.81 -40.42 42.34
CA GLU A 170 -56.08 -41.16 43.57
C GLU A 170 -56.99 -40.35 44.51
N VAL A 171 -56.65 -39.09 44.79
CA VAL A 171 -57.46 -38.19 45.62
C VAL A 171 -58.87 -38.04 45.06
N SER A 172 -59.01 -37.81 43.76
CA SER A 172 -60.31 -37.71 43.09
C SER A 172 -61.14 -38.99 43.21
N SER A 173 -60.49 -40.15 43.31
CA SER A 173 -61.19 -41.41 43.54
C SER A 173 -61.77 -41.50 44.96
N TYR A 174 -61.05 -40.98 45.96
CA TYR A 174 -61.52 -40.95 47.35
C TYR A 174 -62.59 -39.89 47.59
N ASP A 175 -62.48 -38.71 46.97
CA ASP A 175 -63.50 -37.64 47.08
C ASP A 175 -64.89 -38.08 46.57
N ASN A 176 -64.93 -39.04 45.63
CA ASN A 176 -66.17 -39.60 45.10
C ASN A 176 -66.74 -40.76 45.93
N ILE A 177 -66.09 -41.19 47.01
CA ILE A 177 -66.61 -42.23 47.90
C ILE A 177 -67.59 -41.58 48.86
N ASN A 178 -68.89 -41.84 48.66
CA ASN A 178 -69.91 -41.41 49.60
C ASN A 178 -69.85 -42.31 50.85
N LEU A 179 -69.30 -41.78 51.95
CA LEU A 179 -69.03 -42.52 53.19
C LEU A 179 -70.30 -42.82 54.01
N LEU A 180 -71.40 -42.12 53.74
CA LEU A 180 -72.69 -42.34 54.38
C LEU A 180 -73.64 -42.88 53.34
N THR A 181 -74.19 -44.05 53.62
CA THR A 181 -75.27 -44.62 52.82
C THR A 181 -76.61 -44.02 53.25
N ASP A 182 -77.60 -44.03 52.36
CA ASP A 182 -78.97 -43.62 52.71
C ASP A 182 -79.53 -44.45 53.89
N GLU A 183 -79.05 -45.70 54.05
CA GLU A 183 -79.38 -46.59 55.16
C GLU A 183 -78.81 -46.09 56.51
N ASP A 184 -77.56 -45.59 56.52
CA ASP A 184 -76.97 -45.02 57.74
C ASP A 184 -77.74 -43.79 58.21
N SER A 185 -78.22 -42.98 57.25
CA SER A 185 -79.07 -41.82 57.53
C SER A 185 -80.43 -42.24 58.08
N ALA A 186 -81.06 -43.24 57.48
CA ALA A 186 -82.35 -43.79 57.92
C ALA A 186 -82.26 -44.37 59.34
N ASN A 187 -81.21 -45.16 59.63
CA ASN A 187 -80.99 -45.79 60.92
C ASN A 187 -80.73 -44.75 62.04
N LEU A 188 -80.02 -43.65 61.72
CA LEU A 188 -79.83 -42.55 62.66
C LEU A 188 -81.15 -41.85 63.01
N GLU A 189 -81.99 -41.54 62.02
CA GLU A 189 -83.30 -40.93 62.28
C GLU A 189 -84.26 -41.87 63.02
N GLU A 190 -84.21 -43.17 62.75
CA GLU A 190 -84.97 -44.15 63.52
C GLU A 190 -84.53 -44.15 65.00
N LYS A 191 -83.21 -44.23 65.26
CA LYS A 191 -82.69 -44.18 66.65
C LYS A 191 -83.05 -42.88 67.35
N LYS A 192 -83.03 -41.74 66.65
CA LYS A 192 -83.45 -40.45 67.19
C LYS A 192 -84.93 -40.47 67.58
N LYS A 193 -85.80 -40.97 66.70
CA LYS A 193 -87.24 -41.11 66.98
C LYS A 193 -87.53 -42.04 68.17
N ASN A 194 -86.79 -43.15 68.27
CA ASN A 194 -86.90 -44.07 69.40
C ASN A 194 -86.48 -43.40 70.72
N LEU A 195 -85.37 -42.65 70.71
CA LEU A 195 -84.90 -41.90 71.89
C LEU A 195 -85.91 -40.83 72.31
N GLU A 196 -86.45 -40.06 71.38
CA GLU A 196 -87.51 -39.07 71.64
C GLU A 196 -88.75 -39.72 72.27
N THR A 197 -89.14 -40.90 71.77
CA THR A 197 -90.26 -41.67 72.33
C THR A 197 -89.97 -42.08 73.78
N SER A 198 -88.80 -42.67 74.05
CA SER A 198 -88.40 -43.05 75.41
C SER A 198 -88.28 -41.86 76.37
N CYS A 199 -87.80 -40.70 75.91
CA CYS A 199 -87.81 -39.47 76.72
C CYS A 199 -89.23 -39.04 77.08
N GLN A 200 -90.17 -39.13 76.14
CA GLN A 200 -91.56 -38.76 76.38
C GLN A 200 -92.25 -39.73 77.35
N GLU A 201 -91.94 -41.02 77.25
CA GLU A 201 -92.38 -42.04 78.22
C GLU A 201 -91.84 -41.76 79.62
N LEU A 202 -90.56 -41.37 79.74
CA LEU A 202 -89.93 -41.00 81.02
C LEU A 202 -90.55 -39.74 81.63
N ILE A 203 -90.83 -38.71 80.81
CA ILE A 203 -91.54 -37.49 81.26
C ILE A 203 -92.95 -37.82 81.76
N ASN A 204 -93.62 -38.75 81.10
CA ASN A 204 -94.97 -39.20 81.47
C ASN A 204 -94.98 -40.21 82.62
N TYR A 205 -93.81 -40.69 83.06
CA TYR A 205 -93.68 -41.64 84.15
C TYR A 205 -93.97 -40.98 85.50
N LYS A 206 -95.16 -41.23 86.04
CA LYS A 206 -95.49 -40.88 87.43
C LYS A 206 -94.93 -41.95 88.37
N PHE A 207 -94.10 -41.55 89.33
CA PHE A 207 -93.71 -42.40 90.46
C PHE A 207 -94.96 -42.87 91.21
N CYS A 208 -95.28 -44.17 91.10
CA CYS A 208 -96.12 -44.85 92.07
C CYS A 208 -95.25 -45.10 93.31
N LEU A 209 -95.25 -44.14 94.23
CA LEU A 209 -94.80 -44.36 95.60
C LEU A 209 -95.96 -45.05 96.33
N ASP A 210 -95.86 -46.37 96.48
CA ASP A 210 -96.57 -47.10 97.53
C ASP A 210 -95.83 -46.93 98.88
#